data_AF-A3Z108-F1
#
_entry.id   AF-A3Z108-F1
#
_cell.length_a   1.000
_cell.length_b   1.000
_cell.length_c   1.000
_cell.angle_alpha   90.00
_cell.angle_beta   90.00
_cell.angle_gamma   90.00
#
_symmetry.space_group_name_H-M   'P 1'
#
loop_
_entity.id
_entity.type
_entity.pdbx_description
1 polymer ?
#
loop_
_entity_poly.entity_id
_entity_poly.type
_entity_poly.pdbx_seq_one_letter_code
_entity_poly.pdbx_strand_id
1 'polypeptide(L)'
;MSPEQPPTAGACLDAGAESLDELREAPPQQDDDGNPIWPAADPSRPVGKGNPPRGRRSKTHKPRATHMEVETRIAEAQLWIAQRLPLAVIREKAAQNWGITNIKTVSRYLAIARQRMVEELISDRRRHQAEQIFALNECARRAMDAEQFNAAVGAFRVIAEIGGLLRAPIKPPEPRA
;
A
#
# COMPACT_ATOMS: atom_id res chain seq x y z
N MET A 1 81.07 41.00 -9.67
CA MET A 1 80.40 40.91 -10.99
C MET A 1 78.90 40.85 -10.73
N SER A 2 78.17 41.88 -11.15
CA SER A 2 76.68 41.93 -11.23
C SER A 2 76.17 41.00 -12.36
N PRO A 3 74.85 40.91 -12.73
CA PRO A 3 73.63 41.62 -12.25
C PRO A 3 72.30 40.76 -12.22
N GLU A 4 71.17 41.46 -12.05
CA GLU A 4 69.77 41.24 -12.54
C GLU A 4 68.64 40.66 -11.64
N GLN A 5 67.49 41.36 -11.71
CA GLN A 5 66.12 41.19 -11.15
C GLN A 5 65.14 41.15 -12.37
N PRO A 6 63.77 40.95 -12.32
CA PRO A 6 62.77 40.58 -11.26
C PRO A 6 61.67 39.58 -11.82
N PRO A 7 60.32 39.65 -11.55
CA PRO A 7 59.48 39.56 -10.32
C PRO A 7 58.40 38.43 -10.34
N THR A 8 57.63 38.21 -9.25
CA THR A 8 56.19 37.82 -9.33
C THR A 8 55.41 38.07 -8.03
N ALA A 9 54.13 38.36 -8.19
CA ALA A 9 53.20 38.96 -7.24
C ALA A 9 52.16 37.97 -6.67
N GLY A 10 51.53 38.35 -5.55
CA GLY A 10 50.13 37.99 -5.21
C GLY A 10 49.94 36.94 -4.11
N ALA A 11 49.57 37.39 -2.90
CA ALA A 11 48.60 36.73 -2.00
C ALA A 11 48.61 37.44 -0.63
N CYS A 12 47.67 38.35 -0.38
CA CYS A 12 47.36 38.89 0.96
C CYS A 12 46.06 39.75 0.91
N LEU A 13 44.88 39.20 0.56
CA LEU A 13 43.63 39.99 0.63
C LEU A 13 42.32 39.25 1.03
N ASP A 14 42.29 37.96 1.40
CA ASP A 14 41.00 37.27 1.66
C ASP A 14 40.55 37.16 3.14
N ALA A 15 41.43 37.28 4.13
CA ALA A 15 41.05 37.04 5.53
C ALA A 15 40.19 38.16 6.18
N GLY A 16 40.15 39.36 5.60
CA GLY A 16 39.42 40.51 6.16
C GLY A 16 37.95 40.62 5.72
N ALA A 17 37.57 39.96 4.61
CA ALA A 17 36.21 40.05 4.07
C ALA A 17 35.24 39.09 4.78
N GLU A 18 35.69 37.89 5.13
CA GLU A 18 34.88 36.87 5.82
C GLU A 18 34.45 37.34 7.23
N SER A 19 35.36 37.98 7.98
CA SER A 19 35.07 38.53 9.31
C SER A 19 34.09 39.70 9.30
N LEU A 20 34.08 40.51 8.23
CA LEU A 20 33.13 41.62 8.07
C LEU A 20 31.73 41.14 7.65
N ASP A 21 31.64 40.06 6.88
CA ASP A 21 30.35 39.46 6.54
C ASP A 21 29.73 38.73 7.74
N GLU A 22 30.53 38.10 8.60
CA GLU A 22 30.06 37.58 9.91
C GLU A 22 29.51 38.69 10.82
N LEU A 23 30.17 39.84 10.87
CA LEU A 23 29.70 41.03 11.61
C LEU A 23 28.43 41.65 11.02
N ARG A 24 28.19 41.50 9.71
CA ARG A 24 26.96 41.97 9.03
C ARG A 24 25.79 41.01 9.22
N GLU A 25 26.07 39.71 9.42
CA GLU A 25 25.07 38.68 9.68
C GLU A 25 24.75 38.50 11.17
N ALA A 26 25.48 39.20 12.05
CA ALA A 26 25.26 39.18 13.48
C ALA A 26 23.86 39.74 13.85
N PRO A 27 23.11 39.03 14.70
CA PRO A 27 21.78 39.45 15.13
C PRO A 27 21.85 40.73 15.98
N PRO A 28 20.83 41.59 15.91
CA PRO A 28 20.86 42.92 16.54
C PRO A 28 20.81 42.89 18.07
N GLN A 29 20.46 41.75 18.68
CA GLN A 29 20.37 41.57 20.12
C GLN A 29 20.72 40.12 20.51
N GLN A 30 21.42 39.96 21.62
CA GLN A 30 21.70 38.68 22.28
C GLN A 30 21.07 38.71 23.68
N ASP A 31 20.61 37.57 24.18
CA ASP A 31 20.12 37.46 25.56
C ASP A 31 21.28 37.46 26.58
N ASP A 32 20.95 37.50 27.88
CA ASP A 32 21.94 37.53 28.97
C ASP A 32 22.84 36.27 29.01
N ASP A 33 22.47 35.21 28.28
CA ASP A 33 23.21 33.96 28.12
C ASP A 33 24.04 33.92 26.80
N GLY A 34 24.04 35.00 26.03
CA GLY A 34 24.82 35.14 24.78
C GLY A 34 24.20 34.47 23.55
N ASN A 35 22.94 34.01 23.61
CA ASN A 35 22.24 33.44 22.47
C ASN A 35 21.61 34.54 21.60
N PRO A 36 21.59 34.35 20.27
CA PRO A 36 21.03 35.33 19.35
C PRO A 36 19.50 35.43 19.44
N ILE A 37 18.99 36.63 19.75
CA ILE A 37 17.55 36.94 19.69
C ILE A 37 17.21 37.39 18.27
N TRP A 38 16.58 36.51 17.50
CA TRP A 38 16.06 36.86 16.18
C TRP A 38 14.71 37.58 16.30
N PRO A 39 14.51 38.72 15.61
CA PRO A 39 13.20 39.37 15.59
C PRO A 39 12.16 38.42 15.00
N ALA A 40 10.98 38.35 15.63
CA ALA A 40 9.88 37.51 15.18
C ALA A 40 9.56 37.80 13.71
N ALA A 41 9.54 36.75 12.88
CA ALA A 41 9.27 36.86 11.45
C ALA A 41 7.89 37.51 11.19
N ASP A 42 7.89 38.71 10.59
CA ASP A 42 6.67 39.42 10.21
C ASP A 42 5.90 38.60 9.16
N PRO A 43 4.66 38.14 9.46
CA PRO A 43 3.88 37.29 8.57
C PRO A 43 3.41 38.01 7.30
N SER A 44 3.56 39.33 7.22
CA SER A 44 3.18 40.17 6.08
C SER A 44 4.28 40.29 5.03
N ARG A 45 5.54 39.96 5.38
CA ARG A 45 6.68 40.07 4.44
C ARG A 45 6.80 38.83 3.54
N PRO A 46 7.15 39.01 2.25
CA PRO A 46 7.47 37.90 1.35
C PRO A 46 8.64 37.08 1.90
N VAL A 47 8.64 35.77 1.62
CA VAL A 47 9.76 34.88 1.96
C VAL A 47 10.99 35.29 1.14
N GLY A 48 12.13 35.54 1.79
CA GLY A 48 13.30 36.11 1.13
C GLY A 48 14.41 36.49 2.11
N LYS A 49 15.38 37.32 1.67
CA LYS A 49 16.53 37.75 2.48
C LYS A 49 16.05 38.49 3.74
N GLY A 50 16.12 37.83 4.90
CA GLY A 50 15.62 38.33 6.19
C GLY A 50 14.27 37.78 6.66
N ASN A 51 13.58 36.93 5.89
CA ASN A 51 12.42 36.14 6.36
C ASN A 51 12.63 34.67 5.95
N PRO A 52 13.07 33.80 6.88
CA PRO A 52 13.41 32.43 6.56
C PRO A 52 12.21 31.70 5.93
N PRO A 53 12.45 30.69 5.06
CA PRO A 53 11.39 29.90 4.48
C PRO A 53 10.52 29.34 5.60
N ARG A 54 9.22 29.69 5.58
CA ARG A 54 8.24 29.23 6.58
C ARG A 54 8.34 27.72 6.61
N GLY A 55 8.88 27.17 7.71
CA GLY A 55 9.09 25.74 7.86
C GLY A 55 7.80 25.03 7.48
N ARG A 56 7.83 24.23 6.40
CA ARG A 56 6.72 23.34 6.08
C ARG A 56 6.53 22.52 7.33
N ARG A 57 5.40 22.69 8.03
CA ARG A 57 4.98 21.77 9.12
C ARG A 57 5.31 20.37 8.64
N SER A 58 6.28 19.72 9.28
CA SER A 58 6.59 18.33 8.97
C SER A 58 5.29 17.58 9.25
N LYS A 59 4.56 17.22 8.20
CA LYS A 59 3.47 16.27 8.35
C LYS A 59 4.19 15.00 8.77
N THR A 60 4.08 14.66 10.04
CA THR A 60 4.45 13.36 10.59
C THR A 60 3.62 12.34 9.83
N HIS A 61 4.09 11.96 8.64
CA HIS A 61 3.46 10.96 7.81
C HIS A 61 3.64 9.67 8.57
N LYS A 62 2.56 9.13 9.13
CA LYS A 62 2.56 7.75 9.59
C LYS A 62 3.12 6.90 8.45
N PRO A 63 4.11 6.03 8.71
CA PRO A 63 4.72 5.23 7.66
C PRO A 63 3.62 4.44 6.93
N ARG A 64 3.77 4.30 5.61
CA ARG A 64 2.86 3.48 4.82
C ARG A 64 2.93 2.05 5.38
N ALA A 65 1.76 1.44 5.56
CA ALA A 65 1.67 0.07 6.03
C ALA A 65 2.49 -0.87 5.15
N THR A 66 3.21 -1.78 5.80
CA THR A 66 4.00 -2.82 5.12
C THR A 66 3.07 -3.81 4.39
N HIS A 67 3.61 -4.54 3.42
CA HIS A 67 2.85 -5.57 2.71
C HIS A 67 2.24 -6.60 3.67
N MET A 68 3.04 -7.07 4.63
CA MET A 68 2.61 -8.04 5.64
C MET A 68 1.46 -7.52 6.51
N GLU A 69 1.52 -6.26 6.95
CA GLU A 69 0.40 -5.66 7.68
C GLU A 69 -0.87 -5.59 6.83
N VAL A 70 -0.74 -5.24 5.55
CA VAL A 70 -1.90 -5.18 4.64
C VAL A 70 -2.53 -6.57 4.49
N GLU A 71 -1.72 -7.62 4.36
CA GLU A 71 -2.19 -9.01 4.30
C GLU A 71 -2.90 -9.44 5.58
N THR A 72 -2.34 -9.14 6.76
CA THR A 72 -3.00 -9.42 8.04
C THR A 72 -4.35 -8.70 8.16
N ARG A 73 -4.42 -7.43 7.74
CA ARG A 73 -5.67 -6.66 7.73
C ARG A 73 -6.71 -7.24 6.77
N ILE A 74 -6.29 -7.75 5.62
CA ILE A 74 -7.18 -8.42 4.67
C ILE A 74 -7.71 -9.72 5.30
N ALA A 75 -6.87 -10.52 5.94
CA ALA A 75 -7.30 -11.75 6.62
C ALA A 75 -8.31 -11.46 7.76
N GLU A 76 -8.05 -10.44 8.58
CA GLU A 76 -9.00 -9.97 9.60
C GLU A 76 -10.33 -9.49 8.98
N ALA A 77 -10.24 -8.76 7.86
CA ALA A 77 -11.42 -8.30 7.14
C ALA A 77 -12.25 -9.48 6.59
N GLN A 78 -11.60 -10.54 6.08
CA GLN A 78 -12.27 -11.78 5.66
C GLN A 78 -13.03 -12.40 6.84
N LEU A 79 -12.40 -12.47 8.03
CA LEU A 79 -13.04 -12.98 9.23
C LEU A 79 -14.29 -12.17 9.62
N TRP A 80 -14.21 -10.84 9.57
CA TRP A 80 -15.35 -9.98 9.89
C TRP A 80 -16.50 -10.13 8.90
N ILE A 81 -16.19 -10.32 7.61
CA ILE A 81 -17.18 -10.61 6.58
C ILE A 81 -17.84 -11.97 6.83
N ALA A 82 -17.05 -13.00 7.17
CA ALA A 82 -17.56 -14.33 7.49
C ALA A 82 -18.48 -14.32 8.72
N GLN A 83 -18.14 -13.51 9.73
CA GLN A 83 -18.96 -13.27 10.92
C GLN A 83 -20.19 -12.38 10.67
N ARG A 84 -20.36 -11.86 9.44
CA ARG A 84 -21.44 -10.95 9.04
C ARG A 84 -21.56 -9.71 9.93
N LEU A 85 -20.43 -9.15 10.35
CA LEU A 85 -20.45 -7.95 11.18
C LEU A 85 -21.03 -6.74 10.43
N PRO A 86 -21.85 -5.89 11.09
CA PRO A 86 -22.32 -4.64 10.50
C PRO A 86 -21.16 -3.70 10.13
N LEU A 87 -21.32 -2.92 9.05
CA LEU A 87 -20.28 -1.99 8.58
C LEU A 87 -19.86 -0.96 9.65
N ALA A 88 -20.77 -0.54 10.51
CA ALA A 88 -20.46 0.37 11.62
C ALA A 88 -19.45 -0.26 12.60
N VAL A 89 -19.68 -1.52 12.98
CA VAL A 89 -18.80 -2.28 13.88
C VAL A 89 -17.45 -2.57 13.23
N ILE A 90 -17.44 -2.90 11.94
CA ILE A 90 -16.19 -3.11 11.19
C ILE A 90 -15.34 -1.84 11.19
N ARG A 91 -15.95 -0.67 11.04
CA ARG A 91 -15.24 0.61 11.05
C ARG A 91 -14.66 0.93 12.41
N GLU A 92 -15.39 0.64 13.48
CA GLU A 92 -14.89 0.78 14.84
C GLU A 92 -13.70 -0.15 15.10
N LYS A 93 -13.82 -1.43 14.75
CA LYS A 93 -12.72 -2.40 14.85
C LYS A 93 -11.51 -2.01 13.99
N ALA A 94 -11.72 -1.47 12.79
CA ALA A 94 -10.62 -0.97 11.96
C ALA A 94 -9.91 0.25 12.58
N ALA A 95 -10.65 1.12 13.27
CA ALA A 95 -10.06 2.23 14.00
C ALA A 95 -9.24 1.76 15.20
N GLN A 96 -9.74 0.76 15.94
CA GLN A 96 -9.07 0.19 17.12
C GLN A 96 -7.86 -0.67 16.75
N ASN A 97 -8.04 -1.65 15.84
CA ASN A 97 -7.01 -2.64 15.51
C ASN A 97 -5.96 -2.10 14.53
N TRP A 98 -6.39 -1.32 13.53
CA TRP A 98 -5.49 -0.87 12.46
C TRP A 98 -5.04 0.59 12.62
N GLY A 99 -5.70 1.35 13.51
CA GLY A 99 -5.47 2.79 13.64
C GLY A 99 -5.94 3.58 12.41
N ILE A 100 -6.84 3.02 11.60
CA ILE A 100 -7.31 3.62 10.34
C ILE A 100 -8.75 4.14 10.52
N THR A 101 -8.91 5.46 10.46
CA THR A 101 -10.23 6.11 10.46
C THR A 101 -10.76 6.41 9.06
N ASN A 102 -9.90 6.29 8.02
CA ASN A 102 -10.27 6.58 6.64
C ASN A 102 -11.15 5.48 6.04
N ILE A 103 -12.40 5.84 5.77
CA ILE A 103 -13.43 4.96 5.19
C ILE A 103 -12.98 4.36 3.86
N LYS A 104 -12.33 5.14 2.98
CA LYS A 104 -11.92 4.66 1.65
C LYS A 104 -10.90 3.53 1.74
N THR A 105 -10.00 3.59 2.72
CA THR A 105 -8.98 2.56 2.94
C THR A 105 -9.62 1.28 3.47
N VAL A 106 -10.52 1.39 4.45
CA VAL A 106 -11.27 0.24 5.00
C VAL A 106 -12.12 -0.42 3.91
N SER A 107 -12.87 0.37 3.13
CA SER A 107 -13.66 -0.14 2.01
C SER A 107 -12.82 -0.84 0.94
N ARG A 108 -11.61 -0.35 0.67
CA ARG A 108 -10.67 -1.00 -0.26
C ARG A 108 -10.24 -2.37 0.26
N TYR A 109 -9.84 -2.48 1.53
CA TYR A 109 -9.46 -3.78 2.11
C TYR A 109 -10.64 -4.75 2.16
N LEU A 110 -11.85 -4.28 2.48
CA LEU A 110 -13.05 -5.10 2.43
C LEU A 110 -13.39 -5.57 1.01
N ALA A 111 -13.15 -4.76 -0.02
CA ALA A 111 -13.35 -5.17 -1.41
C ALA A 111 -12.38 -6.27 -1.83
N ILE A 112 -11.09 -6.12 -1.49
CA ILE A 112 -10.06 -7.13 -1.75
C ILE A 112 -10.37 -8.43 -1.00
N ALA A 113 -10.76 -8.33 0.28
CA ALA A 113 -11.16 -9.48 1.08
C ALA A 113 -12.33 -10.23 0.44
N ARG A 114 -13.40 -9.53 0.02
CA ARG A 114 -14.53 -10.15 -0.69
C ARG A 114 -14.11 -10.82 -2.00
N GLN A 115 -13.26 -10.17 -2.78
CA GLN A 115 -12.77 -10.73 -4.03
C GLN A 115 -12.05 -12.06 -3.79
N ARG A 116 -11.09 -12.09 -2.84
CA ARG A 116 -10.35 -13.31 -2.49
C ARG A 116 -11.25 -14.42 -1.96
N MET A 117 -12.21 -14.08 -1.09
CA MET A 117 -13.18 -15.07 -0.58
C MET A 117 -14.01 -15.68 -1.72
N VAL A 118 -14.41 -14.88 -2.72
CA VAL A 118 -15.13 -15.39 -3.88
C VAL A 118 -14.23 -16.27 -4.76
N GLU A 119 -12.97 -15.88 -4.95
CA GLU A 119 -11.99 -16.66 -5.71
C GLU A 119 -11.73 -18.03 -5.04
N GLU A 120 -11.60 -18.07 -3.71
CA GLU A 120 -11.49 -19.31 -2.92
C GLU A 120 -12.71 -20.21 -3.13
N LEU A 121 -13.93 -19.67 -3.00
CA LEU A 121 -15.16 -20.42 -3.23
C LEU A 121 -15.27 -20.97 -4.66
N ILE A 122 -14.82 -20.23 -5.66
CA ILE A 122 -14.78 -20.68 -7.06
C ILE A 122 -13.78 -21.82 -7.22
N SER A 123 -12.59 -21.69 -6.62
CA SER A 123 -11.56 -22.73 -6.65
C SER A 123 -12.05 -24.02 -5.99
N ASP A 124 -12.63 -23.92 -4.79
CA ASP A 124 -13.18 -25.05 -4.05
C ASP A 124 -14.31 -25.74 -4.82
N ARG A 125 -15.22 -24.96 -5.42
CA ARG A 125 -16.28 -25.51 -6.26
C ARG A 125 -15.70 -26.29 -7.45
N ARG A 126 -14.70 -25.75 -8.14
CA ARG A 126 -14.04 -26.42 -9.27
C ARG A 126 -13.35 -27.70 -8.85
N ARG A 127 -12.66 -27.68 -7.72
CA ARG A 127 -12.02 -28.86 -7.12
C ARG A 127 -13.07 -29.94 -6.82
N HIS A 128 -14.14 -29.57 -6.14
CA HIS A 128 -15.22 -30.50 -5.81
C HIS A 128 -15.88 -31.12 -7.05
N GLN A 129 -16.12 -30.32 -8.09
CA GLN A 129 -16.65 -30.82 -9.36
C GLN A 129 -15.68 -31.79 -10.06
N ALA A 130 -14.37 -31.52 -10.02
CA ALA A 130 -13.37 -32.44 -10.56
C ALA A 130 -13.33 -33.77 -9.79
N GLU A 131 -13.42 -33.72 -8.45
CA GLU A 131 -13.52 -34.90 -7.60
C GLU A 131 -14.77 -35.74 -7.92
N GLN A 132 -15.92 -35.10 -8.12
CA GLN A 132 -17.16 -35.78 -8.54
C GLN A 132 -17.02 -36.45 -9.91
N ILE A 133 -16.44 -35.75 -10.90
CA ILE A 133 -16.18 -36.33 -12.24
C ILE A 133 -15.27 -37.55 -12.13
N PHE A 134 -14.23 -37.47 -11.30
CA PHE A 134 -13.31 -38.59 -11.08
C PHE A 134 -14.04 -39.79 -10.46
N ALA A 135 -14.82 -39.58 -9.41
CA ALA A 135 -15.61 -40.63 -8.76
C ALA A 135 -16.63 -41.27 -9.71
N LEU A 136 -17.29 -40.47 -10.56
CA LEU A 136 -18.24 -40.96 -11.55
C LEU A 136 -17.56 -41.76 -12.67
N ASN A 137 -16.36 -41.37 -13.11
CA ASN A 137 -15.58 -42.14 -14.09
C ASN A 137 -15.18 -43.50 -13.53
N GLU A 138 -14.76 -43.53 -12.27
CA GLU A 138 -14.41 -44.78 -11.58
C GLU A 138 -15.65 -45.69 -11.41
N CYS A 139 -16.80 -45.11 -11.07
CA CYS A 139 -18.08 -45.82 -11.02
C CYS A 139 -18.48 -46.38 -12.40
N ALA A 140 -18.36 -45.57 -13.46
CA ALA A 140 -18.68 -45.99 -14.83
C ALA A 140 -17.79 -47.16 -15.28
N ARG A 141 -16.48 -47.10 -14.97
CA ARG A 141 -15.54 -48.20 -15.27
C ARG A 141 -15.97 -49.50 -14.60
N ARG A 142 -16.23 -49.48 -13.28
CA ARG A 142 -16.68 -50.67 -12.54
C ARG A 142 -18.01 -51.21 -13.04
N ALA A 143 -18.94 -50.31 -13.41
CA ALA A 143 -20.22 -50.70 -13.99
C ALA A 143 -20.05 -51.39 -15.35
N MET A 144 -19.11 -50.94 -16.19
CA MET A 144 -18.77 -51.63 -17.44
C MET A 144 -18.15 -52.99 -17.20
N ASP A 145 -17.21 -53.08 -16.25
CA ASP A 145 -16.55 -54.35 -15.90
C ASP A 145 -17.57 -55.38 -15.38
N ALA A 146 -18.66 -54.92 -14.77
CA ALA A 146 -19.78 -55.74 -14.31
C ALA A 146 -20.93 -55.88 -15.34
N GLU A 147 -20.74 -55.45 -16.59
CA GLU A 147 -21.73 -55.47 -17.68
C GLU A 147 -23.03 -54.69 -17.39
N GLN A 148 -23.02 -53.80 -16.39
CA GLN A 148 -24.13 -52.93 -16.01
C GLN A 148 -24.12 -51.63 -16.84
N PHE A 149 -24.31 -51.75 -18.16
CA PHE A 149 -24.19 -50.62 -19.09
C PHE A 149 -25.17 -49.47 -18.82
N ASN A 150 -26.37 -49.76 -18.32
CA ASN A 150 -27.34 -48.72 -17.95
C ASN A 150 -26.80 -47.78 -16.85
N ALA A 151 -26.08 -48.33 -15.87
CA ALA A 151 -25.46 -47.55 -14.80
C ALA A 151 -24.27 -46.73 -15.32
N ALA A 152 -23.45 -47.31 -16.22
CA ALA A 152 -22.35 -46.60 -16.87
C ALA A 152 -22.82 -45.40 -17.71
N VAL A 153 -23.89 -45.58 -18.51
CA VAL A 153 -24.50 -44.49 -19.30
C VAL A 153 -25.07 -43.40 -18.39
N GLY A 154 -25.71 -43.80 -17.27
CA GLY A 154 -26.17 -42.86 -16.25
C GLY A 154 -25.03 -42.01 -15.66
N ALA A 155 -23.90 -42.64 -15.32
CA ALA A 155 -22.72 -41.93 -14.81
C ALA A 155 -22.15 -40.92 -15.83
N PHE A 156 -22.03 -41.29 -17.11
CA PHE A 156 -21.57 -40.35 -18.13
C PHE A 156 -22.51 -39.18 -18.38
N ARG A 157 -23.83 -39.40 -18.26
CA ARG A 157 -24.80 -38.31 -18.37
C ARG A 157 -24.58 -37.27 -17.28
N VAL A 158 -24.38 -37.70 -16.04
CA VAL A 158 -24.09 -36.80 -14.92
C VAL A 158 -22.74 -36.10 -15.11
N ILE A 159 -21.72 -36.79 -15.62
CA ILE A 159 -20.43 -36.17 -15.98
C ILE A 159 -20.62 -35.05 -17.02
N ALA A 160 -21.45 -35.28 -18.06
CA ALA A 160 -21.74 -34.28 -19.08
C ALA A 160 -22.46 -33.06 -18.50
N GLU A 161 -23.40 -33.26 -17.57
CA GLU A 161 -24.10 -32.19 -16.86
C GLU A 161 -23.13 -31.35 -16.02
N ILE A 162 -22.25 -31.99 -15.23
CA ILE A 162 -21.21 -31.29 -14.45
C ILE A 162 -20.24 -30.55 -15.38
N GLY A 163 -19.83 -31.17 -16.50
CA GLY A 163 -19.00 -30.55 -17.53
C GLY A 163 -19.66 -29.31 -18.16
N GLY A 164 -20.98 -29.35 -18.37
CA GLY A 164 -21.77 -28.20 -18.81
C GLY A 164 -21.71 -27.04 -17.82
N LEU A 165 -21.83 -27.33 -16.52
CA LEU A 165 -21.71 -26.33 -15.44
C LEU A 165 -20.32 -25.69 -15.36
N LEU A 166 -19.26 -26.43 -15.69
CA LEU A 166 -17.89 -25.92 -15.73
C LEU A 166 -17.63 -25.00 -16.93
N ARG A 167 -18.32 -25.25 -18.06
CA ARG A 167 -18.20 -24.45 -19.29
C ARG A 167 -19.00 -23.14 -19.23
N ALA A 168 -20.05 -23.10 -18.41
CA ALA A 168 -20.84 -21.88 -18.22
C ALA A 168 -20.02 -20.79 -17.50
N PRO A 169 -20.07 -19.52 -17.96
CA PRO A 169 -19.37 -18.44 -17.29
C PRO A 169 -19.92 -18.25 -15.87
N ILE A 170 -19.07 -18.42 -14.87
CA ILE A 170 -19.44 -18.31 -13.44
C ILE A 170 -19.71 -16.84 -13.05
N LYS A 171 -18.98 -15.90 -13.67
CA LYS A 171 -19.18 -14.46 -13.53
C LYS A 171 -19.71 -13.91 -14.85
N PRO A 172 -20.72 -13.00 -14.85
CA PRO A 172 -21.11 -12.31 -16.07
C PRO A 172 -19.90 -11.58 -16.67
N PRO A 173 -19.77 -11.51 -18.00
CA PRO A 173 -18.68 -10.79 -18.64
C PRO A 173 -18.71 -9.33 -18.20
N GLU A 174 -17.56 -8.79 -17.78
CA GLU A 174 -17.47 -7.38 -17.41
C GLU A 174 -17.77 -6.52 -18.65
N PRO A 175 -18.59 -5.46 -18.52
CA PRO A 175 -18.86 -4.56 -19.63
C PRO A 175 -17.52 -3.94 -20.07
N ARG A 176 -17.16 -4.13 -21.34
CA ARG A 176 -16.02 -3.41 -21.93
C ARG A 176 -16.37 -1.92 -21.92
N ALA A 177 -15.59 -1.13 -21.18
CA ALA A 177 -15.64 0.33 -21.17
C ALA A 177 -15.08 0.91 -22.47
#